data_AF-H6LHT4-F1
#
_entry.id   AF-H6LHT4-F1
#
_cell.length_a   1.000
_cell.length_b   1.000
_cell.length_c   1.000
_cell.angle_alpha   90.00
_cell.angle_beta   90.00
_cell.angle_gamma   90.00
#
_symmetry.space_group_name_H-M   'P 1'
#
loop_
_entity.id
_entity.type
_entity.pdbx_description
1 polymer ?
#
loop_
_entity_poly.entity_id
_entity_poly.type
_entity_poly.pdbx_seq_one_letter_code
_entity_poly.pdbx_strand_id
1 'polypeptide(L)' 'MSFFSEYENLIQNINEDIEAGIITANDYLKVVRKRKNKSNGYRPIADYYYMNNEPKVKYEEMRVCEVLQELVLQNMMR' A
#
# COMPACT_ATOMS: atom_id res chain seq x y z
N MET A 1 16.95 5.07 3.21
CA MET A 1 15.82 4.13 3.36
C MET A 1 15.59 3.46 2.03
N SER A 2 15.63 2.14 1.99
CA SER A 2 15.38 1.39 0.76
C SER A 2 13.87 1.32 0.54
N PHE A 3 13.45 1.55 -0.70
CA PHE A 3 12.05 1.43 -1.10
C PHE A 3 11.48 0.02 -0.83
N PHE A 4 12.36 -0.98 -0.83
CA PHE A 4 12.05 -2.38 -0.58
C PHE A 4 11.64 -2.66 0.87
N SER A 5 12.43 -2.17 1.83
CA SER A 5 12.11 -2.36 3.25
C SER A 5 10.77 -1.71 3.63
N GLU A 6 10.40 -0.64 2.91
CA GLU A 6 9.09 -0.02 3.10
C GLU A 6 7.96 -0.94 2.62
N TYR A 7 8.10 -1.60 1.47
CA TYR A 7 7.08 -2.54 0.97
C TYR A 7 6.92 -3.79 1.82
N GLU A 8 8.00 -4.41 2.28
CA GLU A 8 7.90 -5.56 3.19
C GLU A 8 7.18 -5.19 4.47
N ASN A 9 7.51 -4.03 5.06
CA ASN A 9 6.83 -3.53 6.25
C ASN A 9 5.33 -3.26 5.99
N LEU A 10 4.98 -2.63 4.86
CA LEU A 10 3.59 -2.37 4.51
C LEU A 10 2.80 -3.67 4.30
N ILE A 11 3.38 -4.65 3.59
CA ILE A 11 2.77 -5.97 3.38
C ILE A 11 2.55 -6.66 4.73
N GLN A 12 3.57 -6.65 5.59
CA GLN A 12 3.49 -7.28 6.91
C GLN A 12 2.40 -6.62 7.77
N ASN A 13 2.39 -5.29 7.87
CA ASN A 13 1.39 -4.57 8.66
C ASN A 13 -0.04 -4.89 8.17
N ILE A 14 -0.29 -4.84 6.85
CA ILE A 14 -1.61 -5.14 6.31
C ILE A 14 -2.01 -6.59 6.61
N ASN A 15 -1.09 -7.55 6.51
CA ASN A 15 -1.39 -8.94 6.85
C ASN A 15 -1.69 -9.12 8.35
N GLU A 16 -0.92 -8.48 9.23
CA GLU A 16 -1.16 -8.49 10.68
C GLU A 16 -2.53 -7.86 11.02
N ASP A 17 -2.90 -6.77 10.34
CA ASP A 17 -4.20 -6.11 10.51
C ASP A 17 -5.37 -7.00 10.03
N ILE A 18 -5.15 -7.81 8.98
CA ILE A 18 -6.12 -8.81 8.50
C ILE A 18 -6.25 -9.96 9.50
N GLU A 19 -5.14 -10.49 9.99
CA GLU A 19 -5.14 -11.57 10.99
C GLU A 19 -5.78 -11.14 12.31
N ALA A 20 -5.57 -9.88 12.71
CA ALA A 20 -6.21 -9.27 13.87
C ALA A 20 -7.70 -8.94 13.64
N GLY A 21 -8.21 -9.04 12.41
CA GLY A 21 -9.60 -8.73 12.05
C GLY A 21 -9.93 -7.24 12.08
N ILE A 22 -8.92 -6.36 12.00
CA ILE A 22 -9.09 -4.90 11.94
C ILE A 22 -9.61 -4.49 10.57
N ILE A 23 -9.10 -5.14 9.53
CA ILE A 23 -9.49 -4.95 8.13
C ILE A 23 -9.68 -6.32 7.47
N THR A 24 -10.43 -6.35 6.38
CA THR A 24 -10.62 -7.53 5.55
C THR A 24 -10.07 -7.29 4.15
N ALA A 25 -9.76 -8.36 3.41
CA ALA A 25 -9.26 -8.26 2.03
C ALA A 25 -10.20 -7.51 1.07
N ASN A 26 -11.49 -7.40 1.42
CA ASN A 26 -12.51 -6.70 0.63
C ASN A 26 -12.68 -5.23 1.03
N ASP A 27 -12.09 -4.80 2.14
CA ASP A 27 -12.17 -3.41 2.58
C ASP A 27 -11.34 -2.51 1.67
N TYR A 28 -11.62 -1.21 1.76
CA TYR A 28 -10.90 -0.19 1.02
C TYR A 28 -9.93 0.55 1.94
N LEU A 29 -8.74 0.80 1.41
CA LEU A 29 -7.71 1.65 2.02
C LEU A 29 -7.53 2.91 1.18
N LYS A 30 -7.19 4.00 1.85
CA LYS A 30 -6.75 5.24 1.22
C LYS A 30 -5.24 5.15 1.04
N VAL A 31 -4.81 4.92 -0.19
CA VAL A 31 -3.42 4.71 -0.56
C VAL A 31 -2.79 6.03 -0.97
N VAL A 32 -1.67 6.36 -0.35
CA VAL A 32 -0.84 7.52 -0.73
C VAL A 32 0.28 7.02 -1.61
N ARG A 33 0.46 7.64 -2.78
CA ARG A 33 1.53 7.28 -3.72
C ARG A 33 2.70 8.25 -3.67
N LYS A 34 3.91 7.74 -3.86
CA LYS A 34 5.13 8.55 -4.07
C LYS A 34 5.10 9.21 -5.45
N ARG A 35 6.02 10.17 -5.63
CA ARG A 35 6.27 10.76 -6.95
C ARG A 35 6.63 9.68 -7.97
N LYS A 36 6.23 9.92 -9.21
CA LYS A 36 6.52 9.07 -10.37
C LYS A 36 8.00 8.71 -10.40
N ASN A 37 8.31 7.42 -10.44
CA ASN A 37 9.68 6.97 -10.56
C ASN A 37 10.20 7.31 -11.97
N LYS A 38 11.44 7.83 -12.05
CA LYS A 38 11.99 8.36 -13.31
C LYS A 38 12.17 7.29 -14.38
N SER A 39 12.34 6.03 -13.98
CA SER A 39 12.75 4.94 -14.87
C SER A 39 11.60 4.25 -15.60
N ASN A 40 10.45 4.03 -14.94
CA ASN A 40 9.33 3.25 -15.49
C ASN A 40 8.00 4.02 -15.50
N GLY A 41 8.00 5.24 -14.95
CA GLY A 41 6.82 6.06 -14.86
C GLY A 41 5.73 5.56 -13.91
N TYR A 42 6.02 4.54 -13.11
CA TYR A 42 5.14 4.02 -12.08
C TYR A 42 5.14 4.94 -10.86
N ARG A 43 4.01 5.02 -10.15
CA ARG A 43 3.85 5.78 -8.91
C ARG A 43 3.74 4.81 -7.75
N PRO A 44 4.85 4.56 -7.04
CA PRO A 44 4.85 3.57 -5.99
C PRO A 44 3.90 3.90 -4.85
N ILE A 45 3.39 2.89 -4.17
CA ILE A 45 2.68 3.09 -2.90
C ILE A 45 3.70 3.61 -1.87
N ALA A 46 3.30 4.63 -1.11
CA ALA A 46 4.12 5.24 -0.07
C ALA A 46 3.63 4.82 1.31
N ASP A 47 2.31 4.86 1.48
CA ASP A 47 1.64 4.70 2.75
C ASP A 47 0.16 4.37 2.52
N TYR A 48 -0.54 3.91 3.56
CA TYR A 48 -1.98 3.68 3.55
C TYR A 48 -2.65 4.23 4.81
N TYR A 49 -3.93 4.56 4.66
CA TYR A 49 -4.78 4.98 5.76
C TYR A 49 -6.09 4.19 5.72
N TYR A 50 -6.60 3.86 6.90
CA TYR A 50 -7.94 3.30 7.04
C TYR A 50 -9.02 4.27 6.56
N MET A 51 -10.18 3.74 6.19
CA MET A 51 -11.35 4.54 5.77
C MET A 51 -11.70 5.66 6.75
N ASN A 52 -11.58 5.41 8.06
CA ASN A 52 -11.88 6.36 9.12
C ASN A 52 -10.81 7.46 9.30
N ASN A 53 -9.63 7.29 8.70
CA ASN A 53 -8.55 8.27 8.76
C ASN A 53 -8.49 9.04 7.44
N GLU A 54 -8.34 10.37 7.52
CA GLU A 54 -8.23 11.21 6.33
C GLU A 54 -6.81 11.75 6.15
N PRO A 55 -6.09 11.34 5.09
CA PRO A 55 -4.75 11.84 4.84
C PRO A 55 -4.79 13.29 4.36
N LYS A 56 -3.82 14.09 4.80
CA LYS A 56 -3.65 15.51 4.39
C LYS A 56 -3.12 15.66 2.95
N VAL A 57 -2.84 14.55 2.28
CA VAL A 57 -2.22 14.49 0.95
C VAL A 57 -3.17 13.78 -0.02
N LYS A 58 -2.92 13.91 -1.32
CA LYS A 58 -3.70 13.20 -2.33
C LYS A 58 -3.58 11.70 -2.11
N TYR A 59 -4.73 11.04 -2.11
CA TYR A 59 -4.87 9.61 -1.95
C TYR A 59 -5.77 9.02 -3.04
N GLU A 60 -5.69 7.72 -3.17
CA GLU A 60 -6.51 6.90 -4.05
C GLU A 60 -7.19 5.84 -3.18
N GLU A 61 -8.45 5.54 -3.43
CA GLU A 61 -9.12 4.44 -2.73
C GLU A 61 -8.92 3.15 -3.51
N MET A 62 -8.39 2.13 -2.84
CA MET A 62 -8.11 0.83 -3.43
C MET A 62 -8.50 -0.27 -2.47
N ARG A 63 -8.89 -1.44 -2.98
CA ARG A 63 -9.18 -2.58 -2.11
C ARG A 63 -7.90 -3.11 -1.48
N VAL A 64 -7.99 -3.61 -0.25
CA VAL A 64 -6.87 -4.22 0.48
C VAL A 64 -6.20 -5.31 -0.37
N CYS A 65 -6.97 -6.16 -1.04
CA CYS A 65 -6.44 -7.20 -1.92
C CYS A 65 -5.65 -6.63 -3.11
N GLU A 66 -6.10 -5.54 -3.73
CA GLU A 66 -5.42 -4.88 -4.85
C GLU A 66 -4.12 -4.21 -4.38
N VAL A 67 -4.14 -3.58 -3.20
CA VAL A 67 -2.97 -2.98 -2.57
C VAL A 67 -1.91 -4.04 -2.29
N LEU A 68 -2.28 -5.14 -1.64
CA LEU A 68 -1.39 -6.26 -1.37
C LEU A 68 -0.82 -6.85 -2.67
N GLN A 69 -1.66 -7.06 -3.67
CA GLN A 69 -1.23 -7.61 -4.96
C GLN A 69 -0.21 -6.69 -5.64
N GLU A 70 -0.43 -5.38 -5.63
CA GLU A 70 0.50 -4.39 -6.18
C GLU A 70 1.83 -4.39 -5.43
N LEU A 71 1.80 -4.36 -4.09
CA LEU A 71 2.99 -4.39 -3.24
C LEU A 71 3.81 -5.66 -3.48
N VAL A 72 3.17 -6.83 -3.49
CA VAL A 72 3.83 -8.13 -3.72
C VAL A 72 4.39 -8.21 -5.15
N LEU A 73 3.62 -7.81 -6.16
CA LEU A 73 4.07 -7.86 -7.55
C LEU A 73 5.29 -6.97 -7.79
N GLN A 74 5.28 -5.75 -7.26
CA GLN A 74 6.45 -4.86 -7.34
C GLN A 74 7.63 -5.35 -6.50
N ASN A 75 7.38 -6.07 -5.41
CA ASN A 75 8.43 -6.72 -4.64
C ASN A 75 9.08 -7.89 -5.41
N MET A 76 8.29 -8.60 -6.22
CA MET A 76 8.73 -9.77 -7.01
C MET A 76 9.35 -9.41 -8.38
N MET A 77 8.90 -8.35 -9.05
CA MET A 77 9.39 -7.91 -10.37
C MET A 77 10.78 -7.24 -10.31
N ARG A 78 11.70 -7.84 -9.54
CA ARG A 78 13.13 -7.54 -9.53
C ARG A 78 13.76 -7.74 -10.90
#